data_AF-A0A857MQB0-F1
#
_entry.id   AF-A0A857MQB0-F1
#
_cell.length_a   1.000
_cell.length_b   1.000
_cell.length_c   1.000
_cell.angle_alpha   90.00
_cell.angle_beta   90.00
_cell.angle_gamma   90.00
#
_symmetry.space_group_name_H-M   'P 1'
#
loop_
_entity.id
_entity.type
_entity.pdbx_description
1 polymer ?
#
loop_
_entity_poly.entity_id
_entity_poly.type
_entity_poly.pdbx_seq_one_letter_code
_entity_poly.pdbx_strand_id
1 'polypeptide(L)'
;MQQTSNPEESTAPRRLHGKNTFFLMVGISVVASLGLVVVAMYLYNMSGAAQLDLSLPGLQEERMRAQQSKRYDDFAATGKLDSSALKQFDELYTHQQTDIKHDTSGFGTKPLDDDQLGISVQ
;
A
#
# COMPACT_ATOMS: atom_id res chain seq x y z
N MET A 1 33.66 -64.75 28.72
CA MET A 1 32.29 -64.31 29.10
C MET A 1 32.39 -62.83 29.46
N GLN A 2 32.32 -61.97 28.43
CA GLN A 2 31.18 -61.08 28.14
C GLN A 2 30.92 -60.04 29.24
N GLN A 3 31.53 -58.87 29.08
CA GLN A 3 31.09 -57.64 29.71
C GLN A 3 30.23 -56.92 28.66
N THR A 4 28.93 -56.96 28.85
CA THR A 4 27.94 -56.27 28.01
C THR A 4 28.05 -54.78 28.29
N SER A 5 28.70 -54.02 27.39
CA SER A 5 28.60 -52.57 27.37
C SER A 5 27.21 -52.18 26.86
N ASN A 6 26.37 -51.71 27.79
CA ASN A 6 25.17 -50.96 27.46
C ASN A 6 25.57 -49.74 26.60
N PRO A 7 24.87 -49.44 25.49
CA PRO A 7 25.06 -48.17 24.81
C PRO A 7 24.35 -47.12 25.66
N GLU A 8 25.12 -46.37 26.45
CA GLU A 8 24.59 -45.16 27.06
C GLU A 8 24.11 -44.22 25.95
N GLU A 9 22.81 -43.96 26.01
CA GLU A 9 22.09 -43.01 25.21
C GLU A 9 22.74 -41.64 25.36
N SER A 10 23.58 -41.26 24.38
CA SER A 10 24.21 -39.94 24.32
C SER A 10 23.17 -38.88 23.98
N THR A 11 22.32 -38.55 24.95
CA THR A 11 21.44 -37.37 24.94
C THR A 11 22.22 -36.13 25.36
N ALA A 12 23.28 -35.81 24.61
CA ALA A 12 23.97 -34.53 24.78
C ALA A 12 23.01 -33.42 24.30
N PRO A 13 22.57 -32.48 25.16
CA PRO A 13 21.70 -31.40 24.71
C PRO A 13 22.47 -30.56 23.69
N ARG A 14 21.88 -30.41 22.50
CA ARG A 14 22.41 -29.54 21.45
C ARG A 14 22.48 -28.12 22.01
N ARG A 15 23.65 -27.71 22.48
CA ARG A 15 23.91 -26.37 22.98
C ARG A 15 23.78 -25.40 21.81
N LEU A 16 22.60 -24.84 21.61
CA LEU A 16 22.45 -23.70 20.71
C LEU A 16 23.21 -22.53 21.34
N HIS A 17 24.25 -22.07 20.63
CA HIS A 17 25.03 -20.90 20.98
C HIS A 17 24.09 -19.69 21.15
N GLY A 18 23.80 -19.31 22.41
CA GLY A 18 22.71 -18.40 22.78
C GLY A 18 22.76 -16.99 22.19
N LYS A 19 23.93 -16.56 21.68
CA LYS A 19 24.08 -15.28 20.98
C LYS A 19 23.48 -15.33 19.57
N ASN A 20 23.78 -16.38 18.81
CA ASN A 20 23.34 -16.48 17.41
C ASN A 20 21.83 -16.71 17.33
N THR A 21 21.24 -17.43 18.28
CA THR A 21 19.79 -17.63 18.36
C THR A 21 19.03 -16.36 18.72
N PHE A 22 19.59 -15.53 19.62
CA PHE A 22 18.98 -14.25 19.97
C PHE A 22 18.95 -13.31 18.76
N PHE A 23 20.09 -13.11 18.09
CA PHE A 23 20.14 -12.28 16.88
C PHE A 23 19.29 -12.85 15.74
N LEU A 24 19.20 -14.17 15.60
CA LEU A 24 18.31 -14.82 14.63
C LEU A 24 16.83 -14.52 14.92
N MET A 25 16.40 -14.61 16.19
CA MET A 25 15.02 -14.31 16.60
C MET A 25 14.66 -12.85 16.35
N VAL A 26 15.56 -11.93 16.71
CA VAL A 26 15.39 -10.50 16.42
C VAL A 26 15.31 -10.27 14.91
N GLY A 27 16.19 -10.89 14.13
CA GLY A 27 16.18 -10.78 12.67
C GLY A 27 14.87 -11.27 12.04
N ILE A 28 14.38 -12.44 12.47
CA ILE A 28 13.09 -12.99 12.00
C ILE A 28 11.94 -12.07 12.38
N SER A 29 11.92 -11.54 13.61
CA SER A 29 10.88 -10.61 14.06
C SER A 29 10.86 -9.33 13.23
N VAL A 30 12.02 -8.76 12.91
CA VAL A 30 12.12 -7.56 12.07
C VAL A 30 11.61 -7.86 10.65
N VAL A 31 12.05 -8.97 10.04
CA VAL A 31 11.61 -9.35 8.69
C VAL A 31 10.10 -9.63 8.66
N ALA A 32 9.56 -10.30 9.66
CA ALA A 32 8.13 -10.55 9.78
C ALA A 32 7.34 -9.24 9.92
N SER A 33 7.83 -8.29 10.72
CA SER A 33 7.18 -6.99 10.87
C SER A 33 7.16 -6.19 9.57
N LEU A 34 8.26 -6.19 8.81
CA LEU A 34 8.34 -5.54 7.50
C LEU A 34 7.36 -6.18 6.50
N GLY A 35 7.27 -7.51 6.48
CA GLY A 35 6.29 -8.22 5.66
C GLY A 35 4.86 -7.81 6.00
N LEU A 36 4.54 -7.71 7.29
CA LEU A 36 3.21 -7.29 7.74
C LEU A 36 2.89 -5.85 7.33
N VAL A 37 3.88 -4.95 7.38
CA VAL A 37 3.73 -3.56 6.92
C VAL A 37 3.43 -3.50 5.41
N VAL A 38 4.11 -4.31 4.60
CA VAL A 38 3.85 -4.39 3.15
C VAL A 38 2.43 -4.87 2.88
N VAL A 39 1.98 -5.92 3.57
CA VAL A 39 0.61 -6.42 3.45
C VAL A 39 -0.41 -5.35 3.88
N ALA A 40 -0.17 -4.67 5.00
CA ALA A 40 -1.04 -3.59 5.47
C ALA A 40 -1.13 -2.45 4.44
N MET A 41 0.00 -2.04 3.85
CA MET A 41 0.02 -1.01 2.80
C MET A 41 -0.66 -1.48 1.51
N TYR A 42 -0.57 -2.76 1.17
CA TYR A 42 -1.30 -3.31 0.03
C TYR A 42 -2.82 -3.21 0.24
N LEU A 43 -3.32 -3.62 1.40
CA LEU A 43 -4.75 -3.50 1.74
C LEU A 43 -5.21 -2.04 1.84
N TYR A 44 -4.38 -1.16 2.41
CA TYR A 44 -4.64 0.27 2.52
C TYR A 44 -4.87 0.91 1.14
N ASN A 45 -4.07 0.54 0.14
CA ASN A 45 -4.23 1.03 -1.23
C ASN A 45 -5.39 0.37 -1.95
N MET A 46 -5.57 -0.96 -1.81
CA MET A 46 -6.63 -1.70 -2.51
C MET A 46 -8.04 -1.32 -2.03
N SER A 47 -8.20 -1.04 -0.74
CA SER A 47 -9.50 -0.67 -0.14
C SER A 47 -9.95 0.76 -0.45
N GLY A 48 -9.11 1.57 -1.09
CA GLY A 48 -9.41 2.98 -1.32
C GLY A 48 -9.29 3.87 -0.08
N ALA A 49 -8.83 3.34 1.07
CA ALA A 49 -8.59 4.12 2.28
C ALA A 49 -7.60 5.27 2.05
N ALA A 50 -6.62 5.08 1.15
CA ALA A 50 -5.72 6.15 0.70
C ALA A 50 -6.45 7.36 0.11
N GLN A 51 -7.56 7.14 -0.61
CA GLN A 51 -8.36 8.22 -1.20
C GLN A 51 -9.22 8.92 -0.15
N LEU A 52 -9.70 8.15 0.83
CA LEU A 52 -10.44 8.68 1.97
C LEU A 52 -9.53 9.59 2.81
N ASP A 53 -8.30 9.18 3.12
CA ASP A 53 -7.32 10.04 3.80
C ASP A 53 -6.99 11.31 2.98
N LEU A 54 -6.90 11.18 1.66
CA LEU A 54 -6.74 12.31 0.73
C LEU A 54 -7.99 13.19 0.64
N SER A 55 -9.14 12.82 1.19
CA SER A 55 -10.31 13.69 1.21
C SER A 55 -10.34 14.63 2.42
N LEU A 56 -9.46 14.43 3.42
CA LEU A 56 -9.49 15.25 4.63
C LEU A 56 -9.11 16.72 4.34
N PRO A 57 -9.98 17.69 4.71
CA PRO A 57 -9.72 19.11 4.50
C PRO A 57 -8.47 19.60 5.25
N GLY A 58 -8.19 19.04 6.43
CA GLY A 58 -7.06 19.44 7.29
C GLY A 58 -5.67 19.09 6.75
N LEU A 59 -5.58 18.25 5.71
CA LEU A 59 -4.32 17.87 5.05
C LEU A 59 -4.14 18.60 3.70
N GLN A 60 -5.01 19.56 3.36
CA GLN A 60 -4.89 20.32 2.11
C GLN A 60 -3.68 21.25 2.10
N GLU A 61 -3.34 21.89 3.21
CA GLU A 61 -2.22 22.84 3.29
C GLU A 61 -0.86 22.17 3.09
N GLU A 62 -0.67 20.98 3.66
CA GLU A 62 0.56 20.19 3.47
C GLU A 62 0.65 19.60 2.06
N ARG A 63 -0.49 19.24 1.46
CA ARG A 63 -0.55 18.84 0.05
C ARG A 63 -0.21 19.96 -0.91
N MET A 64 -0.70 21.18 -0.68
CA MET A 64 -0.30 22.35 -1.49
C MET A 64 1.21 22.61 -1.42
N ARG A 65 1.84 22.34 -0.27
CA ARG A 65 3.30 22.42 -0.11
C ARG A 65 4.05 21.31 -0.83
N ALA A 66 3.55 20.07 -0.82
CA ALA A 66 4.19 18.92 -1.48
C ALA A 66 3.95 18.87 -3.01
N GLN A 67 2.78 19.34 -3.47
CA GLN A 67 2.38 19.37 -4.89
C GLN A 67 3.07 20.48 -5.70
N GLN A 68 3.79 21.41 -5.07
CA GLN A 68 4.62 22.38 -5.83
C GLN A 68 5.67 21.72 -6.74
N SER A 69 5.93 20.40 -6.59
CA SER A 69 6.84 19.64 -7.45
C SER A 69 6.19 19.06 -8.72
N LYS A 70 4.86 18.99 -8.82
CA LYS A 70 4.14 18.61 -10.05
C LYS A 70 3.12 19.69 -10.35
N ARG A 71 3.49 20.59 -11.25
CA ARG A 71 2.65 21.69 -11.74
C ARG A 71 1.36 21.10 -12.31
N TYR A 72 0.29 21.15 -11.54
CA TYR A 72 -1.07 20.96 -12.03
C TYR A 72 -1.43 22.22 -12.81
N ASP A 73 -1.70 22.09 -14.10
CA ASP A 73 -2.17 23.21 -14.91
C ASP A 73 -3.66 23.41 -14.62
N ASP A 74 -3.95 24.31 -13.68
CA ASP A 74 -5.31 24.62 -13.24
C ASP A 74 -6.06 25.48 -14.27
N PHE A 75 -7.37 25.26 -14.37
CA PHE A 75 -8.24 26.09 -15.19
C PHE A 75 -8.73 27.29 -14.38
N ALA A 76 -8.58 28.50 -14.92
CA ALA A 76 -8.93 29.72 -14.19
C ALA A 76 -10.42 29.75 -13.79
N ALA A 77 -10.70 29.77 -12.48
CA ALA A 77 -12.07 29.81 -11.93
C ALA A 77 -12.84 31.11 -12.22
N THR A 78 -12.15 32.13 -12.73
CA THR A 78 -12.71 33.43 -13.09
C THR A 78 -12.17 33.88 -14.43
N GLY A 79 -13.04 34.31 -15.35
CA GLY A 79 -12.63 34.75 -16.67
C GLY A 79 -13.81 34.93 -17.62
N LYS A 80 -13.52 35.36 -18.86
CA LYS A 80 -14.53 35.41 -19.92
C LYS A 80 -14.76 34.01 -20.48
N LEU A 81 -16.03 33.62 -20.57
CA LEU A 81 -16.42 32.39 -21.25
C LEU A 81 -16.44 32.64 -22.76
N ASP A 82 -15.32 32.38 -23.42
CA ASP A 82 -15.16 32.50 -24.87
C ASP A 82 -14.68 31.18 -25.50
N SER A 83 -14.57 31.16 -26.82
CA SER A 83 -14.15 29.97 -27.57
C SER A 83 -12.73 29.52 -27.22
N SER A 84 -11.87 30.44 -26.78
CA SER A 84 -10.51 30.11 -26.35
C SER A 84 -10.54 29.42 -24.98
N ALA A 85 -11.36 29.91 -24.06
CA ALA A 85 -11.56 29.31 -22.75
C ALA A 85 -12.14 27.89 -22.86
N LEU A 86 -13.12 27.69 -23.74
CA LEU A 86 -13.68 26.35 -24.01
C LEU A 86 -12.64 25.38 -24.57
N LYS A 87 -11.79 25.85 -25.49
CA LYS A 87 -10.72 25.02 -26.06
C LYS A 87 -9.67 24.62 -25.02
N GLN A 88 -9.28 25.57 -24.17
CA GLN A 88 -8.32 25.32 -23.09
C GLN A 88 -8.89 24.35 -22.05
N PHE A 89 -10.18 24.49 -21.71
CA PHE A 89 -10.87 23.54 -20.84
C PHE A 89 -10.89 22.14 -21.44
N ASP A 90 -11.26 22.01 -22.71
CA ASP A 90 -11.35 20.71 -23.40
C ASP A 90 -10.00 20.00 -23.46
N GLU A 91 -8.91 20.75 -23.70
CA GLU A 91 -7.54 20.24 -23.71
C GLU A 91 -7.11 19.73 -22.33
N LEU A 92 -7.31 20.54 -21.27
CA LEU A 92 -6.98 20.15 -19.89
C LEU A 92 -7.83 18.97 -19.42
N TYR A 93 -9.13 18.98 -19.73
CA TYR A 93 -10.05 17.91 -19.38
C TYR A 93 -9.68 16.60 -20.08
N THR A 94 -9.37 16.64 -21.37
CA THR A 94 -8.97 15.46 -22.15
C THR A 94 -7.64 14.89 -21.67
N HIS A 95 -6.67 15.75 -21.31
CA HIS A 95 -5.41 15.33 -20.71
C HIS A 95 -5.65 14.58 -19.40
N GLN A 96 -6.38 15.21 -18.48
CA GLN A 96 -6.68 14.61 -17.17
C GLN A 96 -7.51 13.33 -17.29
N GLN A 97 -8.46 13.29 -18.23
CA GLN A 97 -9.26 12.09 -18.49
C GLN A 97 -8.40 10.95 -19.01
N THR A 98 -7.42 11.23 -19.88
CA THR A 98 -6.48 10.23 -20.38
C THR A 98 -5.63 9.68 -19.24
N ASP A 99 -5.10 10.54 -18.36
CA ASP A 99 -4.32 10.14 -17.20
C ASP A 99 -5.12 9.21 -16.26
N ILE A 100 -6.38 9.57 -15.97
CA ILE A 100 -7.27 8.76 -15.12
C ILE A 100 -7.61 7.41 -15.78
N LYS A 101 -7.87 7.40 -17.10
CA LYS A 101 -8.17 6.15 -17.84
C LYS A 101 -6.95 5.23 -17.93
N HIS A 102 -5.76 5.80 -17.99
CA HIS A 102 -4.51 5.04 -18.02
C HIS A 102 -4.14 4.50 -16.64
N ASP A 103 -4.56 5.19 -15.58
CA ASP A 103 -4.46 4.72 -14.20
C ASP A 103 -5.60 3.74 -13.85
N THR A 104 -5.45 2.51 -14.33
CA THR A 104 -6.36 1.38 -14.07
C THR A 104 -6.42 0.94 -12.59
N SER A 105 -5.69 1.63 -11.70
CA SER A 105 -5.56 1.26 -10.28
C SER A 105 -6.41 2.11 -9.33
N GLY A 106 -6.85 3.30 -9.75
CA GLY A 106 -7.56 4.26 -8.87
C GLY A 106 -9.04 3.93 -8.62
N PHE A 107 -9.74 3.30 -9.56
CA PHE A 107 -11.16 2.99 -9.44
C PHE A 107 -11.49 1.59 -9.99
N GLY A 108 -10.68 0.60 -9.64
CA GLY A 108 -11.05 -0.79 -9.94
C GLY A 108 -12.39 -1.12 -9.29
N THR A 109 -13.29 -1.82 -9.98
CA THR A 109 -14.59 -2.24 -9.43
C THR A 109 -14.49 -3.32 -8.35
N LYS A 110 -13.29 -3.85 -8.12
CA LYS A 110 -13.00 -4.91 -7.15
C LYS A 110 -13.44 -4.61 -5.70
N PRO A 111 -13.31 -3.38 -5.16
CA PRO A 111 -13.81 -3.06 -3.82
C PRO A 111 -15.34 -2.95 -3.75
N LEU A 112 -16.01 -2.88 -4.90
CA LEU A 112 -17.48 -2.83 -5.02
C LEU A 112 -18.06 -4.15 -5.51
N ASP A 113 -17.26 -5.23 -5.52
CA ASP A 113 -17.72 -6.55 -5.93
C ASP A 113 -18.62 -7.15 -4.85
N ASP A 114 -19.67 -7.86 -5.25
CA ASP A 114 -20.71 -8.35 -4.33
C ASP A 114 -20.14 -9.25 -3.21
N ASP A 115 -19.04 -9.93 -3.49
CA ASP A 115 -18.28 -10.75 -2.53
C ASP A 115 -17.52 -9.91 -1.49
N GLN A 116 -17.03 -8.73 -1.85
CA GLN A 116 -16.43 -7.79 -0.89
C GLN A 116 -17.49 -7.06 -0.07
N LEU A 117 -18.67 -6.84 -0.66
CA LEU A 117 -19.81 -6.16 -0.04
C LEU A 117 -20.71 -7.11 0.77
N GLY A 118 -20.45 -8.42 0.73
CA GLY A 118 -21.22 -9.44 1.47
C GLY A 118 -22.68 -9.56 1.04
N ILE A 119 -22.98 -9.19 -0.21
CA ILE A 119 -24.32 -9.16 -0.80
C ILE A 119 -24.49 -10.22 -1.90
N SER A 120 -23.52 -11.10 -2.10
CA SER A 120 -23.69 -12.24 -3.00
C SER A 120 -24.86 -13.12 -2.54
N VAL A 121 -25.85 -13.23 -3.42
CA VAL A 121 -27.09 -13.97 -3.21
C VAL A 121 -26.74 -15.46 -3.09
N GLN A 122 -27.09 -16.05 -1.95
CA GLN A 122 -26.93 -17.48 -1.65
C GLN A 122 -27.82 -18.37 -2.54
#